data_AF-T1DVN0-F1
#
_entry.id   AF-T1DVN0-F1
#
_cell.length_a   1.000
_cell.length_b   1.000
_cell.length_c   1.000
_cell.angle_alpha   90.00
_cell.angle_beta   90.00
_cell.angle_gamma   90.00
#
_symmetry.space_group_name_H-M   'P 1'
#
loop_
_entity.id
_entity.type
_entity.pdbx_description
1 polymer ?
#
loop_
_entity_poly.entity_id
_entity_poly.type
_entity_poly.pdbx_seq_one_letter_code
_entity_poly.pdbx_strand_id
1 'polypeptide(L)'
;MSEFDLHTILRLPTSIFYAQGVKANVLFFDKFEPLARGYRTSKLWVYDLRTNVNLSLVGNPLSMEHLKDFEQSFCATDFGVEFEALAHLP
;
A
#
# COMPACT_ATOMS: atom_id res chain seq x y z
N MET A 1 -4.61 -17.19 -2.00
CA MET A 1 -4.88 -16.06 -1.09
C MET A 1 -4.36 -16.30 0.33
N SER A 2 -3.91 -17.51 0.69
CA SER A 2 -3.28 -17.81 1.98
C SER A 2 -1.77 -17.53 2.02
N GLU A 3 -1.21 -17.01 0.94
CA GLU A 3 0.23 -16.75 0.76
C GLU A 3 0.57 -15.26 0.79
N PHE A 4 -0.41 -14.37 0.63
CA PHE A 4 -0.16 -12.95 0.46
C PHE A 4 -0.76 -12.16 1.60
N ASP A 5 0.07 -11.34 2.24
CA ASP A 5 -0.40 -10.31 3.16
C ASP A 5 -0.49 -8.97 2.44
N LEU A 6 -1.68 -8.63 1.93
CA LEU A 6 -1.98 -7.28 1.43
C LEU A 6 -2.19 -6.32 2.60
N HIS A 7 -1.13 -5.62 2.98
CA HIS A 7 -1.14 -4.73 4.14
C HIS A 7 -1.49 -3.28 3.78
N THR A 8 -1.20 -2.80 2.55
CA THR A 8 -1.46 -1.40 2.16
C THR A 8 -1.97 -1.23 0.71
N ILE A 9 -2.92 -0.31 0.52
CA ILE A 9 -3.39 0.18 -0.78
C ILE A 9 -3.23 1.70 -0.85
N LEU A 10 -2.51 2.20 -1.85
CA LEU A 10 -2.48 3.62 -2.19
C LEU A 10 -3.43 3.89 -3.37
N ARG A 11 -4.45 4.73 -3.17
CA ARG A 11 -5.38 5.14 -4.23
C ARG A 11 -4.80 6.36 -4.95
N LEU A 12 -4.52 6.21 -6.25
CA LEU A 12 -3.90 7.28 -7.04
C LEU A 12 -4.93 8.28 -7.59
N PRO A 13 -4.55 9.56 -7.82
CA PRO A 13 -5.37 10.53 -8.55
C PRO A 13 -5.75 10.03 -9.95
N THR A 14 -6.85 10.53 -10.51
CA THR A 14 -7.38 10.06 -11.80
C THR A 14 -6.76 10.72 -13.03
N SER A 15 -6.15 11.90 -12.86
CA SER A 15 -5.73 12.77 -13.97
C SER A 15 -4.21 12.76 -14.22
N ILE A 16 -3.51 11.79 -13.62
CA ILE A 16 -2.05 11.62 -13.74
C ILE A 16 -1.65 10.58 -14.79
N PHE A 17 -2.62 9.98 -15.48
CA PHE A 17 -2.40 9.02 -16.56
C PHE A 17 -2.75 9.61 -17.92
N TYR A 18 -2.08 9.13 -18.97
CA TYR A 18 -2.34 9.59 -20.35
C TYR A 18 -3.79 9.34 -20.78
N ALA A 19 -4.39 8.24 -20.34
CA ALA A 19 -5.80 7.96 -20.54
C ALA A 19 -6.66 8.66 -19.49
N GLN A 20 -7.61 9.49 -19.95
CA GLN A 20 -8.53 10.21 -19.07
C GLN A 20 -9.45 9.25 -18.31
N GLY A 21 -9.72 9.58 -17.04
CA GLY A 21 -10.69 8.86 -16.20
C GLY A 21 -10.20 7.55 -15.60
N VAL A 22 -8.95 7.14 -15.86
CA VAL A 22 -8.36 5.94 -15.27
C VAL A 22 -8.30 6.07 -13.74
N LYS A 23 -8.82 5.06 -13.04
CA LYS A 23 -8.70 4.92 -11.58
C LYS A 23 -7.72 3.80 -11.29
N ALA A 24 -6.52 4.15 -10.81
CA ALA A 24 -5.47 3.20 -10.48
C ALA A 24 -5.15 3.19 -8.99
N ASN A 25 -4.62 2.07 -8.50
CA ASN A 25 -4.13 1.93 -7.13
C ASN A 25 -2.77 1.21 -7.15
N VAL A 26 -1.96 1.43 -6.11
CA VAL A 26 -0.73 0.66 -5.85
C VAL A 26 -1.01 -0.28 -4.68
N LEU A 27 -0.67 -1.55 -4.85
CA LEU A 27 -0.83 -2.59 -3.82
C LEU A 27 0.54 -2.92 -3.23
N PHE A 28 0.64 -2.91 -1.91
CA PHE A 28 1.82 -3.34 -1.17
C PHE A 28 1.46 -4.61 -0.41
N PHE A 29 2.17 -5.69 -0.73
CA PHE A 29 1.92 -6.98 -0.15
C PHE A 29 3.21 -7.78 -0.05
N ASP A 30 3.29 -8.61 0.98
CA ASP A 30 4.36 -9.58 1.15
C ASP A 30 3.89 -10.97 0.76
N LYS A 31 4.83 -11.78 0.26
CA LYS A 31 4.60 -13.19 -0.05
C LYS A 31 5.21 -14.06 1.04
N PHE A 32 4.42 -14.99 1.55
CA PHE A 32 4.79 -15.98 2.56
C PHE A 32 4.43 -17.39 2.08
N GLU A 33 4.91 -18.39 2.82
CA GLU A 33 4.43 -19.76 2.66
C GLU A 33 2.91 -19.85 2.87
N PRO A 34 2.20 -20.72 2.14
CA PRO A 34 0.77 -20.88 2.29
C PRO A 34 0.39 -21.34 3.70
N LEU A 35 -0.60 -20.69 4.31
CA LEU A 35 -1.22 -21.24 5.52
C LEU A 35 -2.03 -22.49 5.19
N ALA A 36 -2.00 -23.49 6.08
CA ALA A 36 -2.83 -24.68 5.96
C ALA A 36 -4.34 -24.34 5.99
N ARG A 37 -4.72 -23.28 6.71
CA ARG A 37 -6.06 -22.68 6.75
C ARG A 37 -5.98 -21.18 7.03
N GLY A 38 -6.95 -20.42 6.52
CA GLY A 38 -7.08 -18.99 6.77
C GLY A 38 -6.41 -18.10 5.72
N TYR A 39 -6.28 -16.81 6.06
CA TYR A 39 -5.72 -15.76 5.22
C TYR A 39 -4.58 -15.08 5.97
N ARG A 40 -3.55 -14.62 5.24
CA ARG A 40 -2.42 -13.88 5.82
C ARG A 40 -2.82 -12.45 6.18
N THR A 41 -3.60 -11.80 5.34
CA THR A 41 -4.10 -10.44 5.60
C THR A 41 -4.99 -10.38 6.83
N SER A 42 -4.50 -9.70 7.85
CA SER A 42 -5.20 -9.44 9.11
C SER A 42 -5.68 -7.99 9.21
N LYS A 43 -4.93 -7.05 8.62
CA LYS A 43 -5.22 -5.62 8.61
C LYS A 43 -4.89 -5.02 7.25
N LEU A 44 -5.74 -4.10 6.80
CA LEU A 44 -5.58 -3.39 5.54
C LEU A 44 -5.55 -1.89 5.79
N TRP A 45 -4.48 -1.24 5.35
CA TRP A 45 -4.38 0.22 5.30
C TRP A 45 -4.71 0.74 3.92
N VAL A 46 -5.49 1.83 3.87
CA VAL A 46 -5.81 2.51 2.62
C VAL A 46 -5.43 3.97 2.75
N TYR A 47 -4.50 4.41 1.92
CA TYR A 47 -4.16 5.82 1.78
C TYR A 47 -4.85 6.40 0.56
N ASP A 48 -5.61 7.48 0.75
CA ASP A 48 -6.36 8.15 -0.32
C ASP A 48 -5.64 9.40 -0.83
N LEU A 49 -4.85 9.25 -1.89
CA LEU A 49 -4.27 10.37 -2.65
C LEU A 49 -5.17 10.80 -3.83
N ARG A 50 -6.44 10.37 -3.86
CA ARG A 50 -7.37 10.67 -4.95
C ARG A 50 -8.32 11.79 -4.61
N THR A 51 -8.89 11.76 -3.40
CA THR A 51 -9.91 12.73 -2.98
C THR A 51 -9.26 14.09 -2.68
N ASN A 52 -9.87 15.19 -3.16
CA ASN A 52 -9.41 16.57 -2.93
C ASN A 52 -7.98 16.89 -3.43
N VAL A 53 -7.44 16.08 -4.35
CA VAL A 53 -6.13 16.28 -4.96
C VAL A 53 -6.29 16.72 -6.41
N ASN A 54 -5.78 17.90 -6.76
CA ASN A 54 -5.84 18.45 -8.12
C ASN A 54 -4.48 18.32 -8.82
N LEU A 55 -4.15 17.10 -9.25
CA LEU A 55 -2.96 16.81 -10.05
C LEU A 55 -3.34 16.58 -11.51
N SER A 56 -2.46 16.96 -12.42
CA SER A 56 -2.62 16.77 -13.86
C SER A 56 -1.27 16.52 -14.53
N LEU A 57 -1.26 15.83 -15.67
CA LEU A 57 -0.03 15.54 -16.41
C LEU A 57 0.80 16.79 -16.79
N VAL A 58 0.15 17.92 -17.04
CA VAL A 58 0.80 19.10 -17.64
C VAL A 58 0.83 20.30 -16.70
N GLY A 59 -0.30 20.67 -16.09
CA GLY A 59 -0.42 21.90 -15.32
C GLY A 59 -0.02 21.76 -13.85
N ASN A 60 -0.08 20.56 -13.28
CA ASN A 60 0.31 20.27 -11.90
C ASN A 60 0.73 18.81 -11.75
N PRO A 61 1.93 18.42 -12.22
CA PRO A 61 2.36 17.04 -12.26
C PRO A 61 2.53 16.44 -10.86
N LEU A 62 2.28 15.14 -10.74
CA LEU A 62 2.64 14.38 -9.54
C LEU A 62 4.14 14.55 -9.28
N SER A 63 4.49 14.80 -8.03
CA SER A 63 5.87 14.95 -7.56
C SER A 63 6.07 14.18 -6.27
N MET A 64 7.33 13.98 -5.87
CA MET A 64 7.67 13.29 -4.62
C MET A 64 7.07 13.97 -3.38
N GLU A 65 6.90 15.29 -3.40
CA GLU A 65 6.35 16.03 -2.27
C GLU A 65 4.90 15.61 -1.96
N HIS A 66 4.11 15.31 -3.00
CA HIS A 66 2.74 14.79 -2.84
C HIS A 66 2.70 13.38 -2.21
N LEU A 67 3.79 12.62 -2.28
CA LEU A 67 3.91 11.28 -1.72
C LEU A 67 4.54 11.27 -0.33
N LYS A 68 5.11 12.38 0.14
CA LYS A 68 5.86 12.45 1.38
C LYS A 68 5.04 12.06 2.61
N ASP A 69 3.79 12.50 2.69
CA ASP A 69 2.89 12.14 3.80
C ASP A 69 2.50 10.65 3.76
N PHE A 70 2.29 10.11 2.56
CA PHE A 70 2.10 8.67 2.36
C PHE A 70 3.34 7.89 2.83
N GLU A 71 4.54 8.28 2.42
CA GLU A 71 5.79 7.62 2.83
C GLU A 71 5.97 7.64 4.36
N GLN A 72 5.70 8.78 5.01
CA GLN A 72 5.78 8.90 6.46
C GLN A 72 4.76 7.99 7.16
N SER A 73 3.51 8.00 6.69
CA SER A 73 2.44 7.14 7.21
C SER A 73 2.75 5.66 6.99
N PHE A 74 3.32 5.30 5.83
CA PHE A 74 3.72 3.95 5.48
C PHE A 74 4.84 3.45 6.41
N CYS A 75 5.88 4.25 6.64
CA CYS A 75 7.00 3.89 7.51
C CYS A 75 6.64 3.87 9.01
N ALA A 76 5.70 4.72 9.45
CA ALA A 76 5.23 4.72 10.84
C ALA A 76 4.30 3.55 11.16
N THR A 77 3.79 2.87 10.13
CA THR A 77 2.92 1.72 10.32
C THR A 77 3.76 0.49 10.66
N ASP A 78 3.60 0.00 11.89
CA ASP A 78 4.13 -1.29 12.27
C ASP A 78 3.30 -2.38 11.56
N PHE A 79 3.82 -2.88 10.44
CA PHE A 79 3.25 -4.01 9.70
C PHE A 79 3.60 -5.32 10.41
N GLY A 80 3.34 -5.39 11.72
CA GLY A 80 3.35 -6.60 12.54
C GLY A 80 4.32 -7.67 12.09
N VAL A 81 5.61 -7.34 11.97
CA VAL A 81 6.63 -8.38 11.87
C VAL A 81 6.86 -8.84 13.31
N GLU A 82 5.92 -9.64 13.81
CA GLU A 82 6.26 -10.55 14.91
C GLU A 82 7.31 -11.50 14.32
N PHE A 83 8.58 -11.08 14.40
CA PHE A 83 9.70 -12.00 14.29
C PHE A 83 9.38 -13.13 15.25
N GLU A 84 9.19 -14.35 14.73
CA GLU A 84 9.22 -15.58 15.51
C GLU A 84 10.59 -15.70 16.20
N ALA A 85 10.80 -14.90 17.24
CA ALA A 85 11.95 -14.98 18.14
C ALA A 85 11.78 -16.14 19.14
N LEU A 86 10.88 -17.10 18.88
CA LEU A 86 10.60 -18.23 19.77
C LEU A 86 10.58 -19.60 19.08
N ALA A 87 11.11 -19.74 17.86
CA ALA A 87 11.16 -21.06 17.24
C ALA A 87 12.42 -21.89 17.53
N HIS A 88 13.54 -21.32 18.03
CA HIS A 88 14.81 -22.06 18.19
C HIS A 88 15.49 -21.90 19.57
N LEU A 89 14.72 -22.15 20.62
CA LEU A 89 15.24 -22.69 21.90
C LEU A 89 14.44 -23.96 22.15
N PRO A 90 15.04 -25.16 22.22
CA PRO A 90 16.41 -25.49 22.63
C PRO A 90 17.44 -25.71 21.51
#